data_AF-A0AAJ6T221-F1
#
_entry.id   AF-A0AAJ6T221-F1
#
_cell.length_a   1.000
_cell.length_b   1.000
_cell.length_c   1.000
_cell.angle_alpha   90.00
_cell.angle_beta   90.00
_cell.angle_gamma   90.00
#
_symmetry.space_group_name_H-M   'P 1'
#
loop_
_entity.id
_entity.type
_entity.pdbx_description
1 polymer ?
#
loop_
_entity_poly.entity_id
_entity_poly.type
_entity_poly.pdbx_seq_one_letter_code
_entity_poly.pdbx_strand_id
1 'polypeptide(L)'
;MAAGKYQESYSSRFANCKYQVFLSFRGEDTRKNFTDHLSKALVDAGFHTFRDDDEIRRGKNIQLELQKAIQQSKIAIIVFSKNHASSRWCLDELVMIMERKRNADCIVFPVFYHVDPSEVRNQTGSFAAAFVEHEKHFKEEMERVNGWRIALKEVANLAGMDLRDG
;
A
#
# COMPACT_ATOMS: atom_id res chain seq x y z
N MET A 1 -0.64 22.88 34.83
CA MET A 1 -1.25 22.51 33.54
C MET A 1 -0.58 23.33 32.45
N ALA A 2 0.13 22.70 31.51
CA ALA A 2 0.70 23.39 30.35
C ALA A 2 0.81 22.38 29.20
N ALA A 3 -0.28 22.21 28.47
CA ALA A 3 -0.33 21.47 27.22
C ALA A 3 -0.88 22.43 26.17
N GLY A 4 -0.01 23.05 25.36
CA GLY A 4 -0.48 24.13 24.48
C GLY A 4 0.54 24.65 23.47
N LYS A 5 1.48 23.83 22.99
CA LYS A 5 2.40 24.25 21.91
C LYS A 5 2.70 23.19 20.83
N TYR A 6 2.04 22.03 20.83
CA TYR A 6 2.32 20.97 19.84
C TYR A 6 1.33 20.88 18.67
N GLN A 7 0.30 21.74 18.60
CA GLN A 7 -0.85 21.51 17.72
C GLN A 7 -0.96 22.44 16.49
N GLU A 8 -0.18 23.52 16.39
CA GLU A 8 -0.37 24.51 15.31
C GLU A 8 0.31 24.17 13.99
N SER A 9 1.31 23.27 13.94
CA SER A 9 2.05 23.01 12.68
C SER A 9 1.44 21.90 11.79
N TYR A 10 0.47 21.13 12.29
CA TYR A 10 -0.13 20.03 11.52
C TYR A 10 -1.20 20.52 10.54
N SER A 11 -1.91 21.60 10.88
CA SER A 11 -3.10 22.06 10.16
C SER A 11 -2.79 22.59 8.75
N SER A 12 -1.66 23.28 8.55
CA SER A 12 -1.35 23.90 7.25
C SER A 12 -0.93 22.91 6.16
N ARG A 13 -0.49 21.70 6.53
CA ARG A 13 -0.03 20.70 5.55
C ARG A 13 -1.19 19.98 4.85
N PHE A 14 -2.38 19.91 5.42
CA PHE A 14 -3.45 19.04 4.89
C PHE A 14 -4.62 19.79 4.22
N ALA A 15 -4.57 21.12 4.14
CA ALA A 15 -5.72 21.96 3.80
C ALA A 15 -6.38 21.69 2.43
N ASN A 16 -5.74 20.97 1.50
CA ASN A 16 -6.26 20.69 0.15
C ASN A 16 -6.23 19.20 -0.26
N CYS A 17 -5.96 18.26 0.65
CA CYS A 17 -5.91 16.83 0.32
C CYS A 17 -7.20 16.13 0.73
N LYS A 18 -7.97 15.60 -0.24
CA LYS A 18 -9.20 14.82 0.02
C LYS A 18 -8.91 13.61 0.91
N TYR A 19 -7.75 12.99 0.71
CA TYR A 19 -7.24 11.87 1.50
C TYR A 19 -5.85 12.20 2.05
N GLN A 20 -5.60 11.84 3.31
CA GLN A 20 -4.32 12.00 3.97
C GLN A 20 -3.54 10.69 3.95
N VAL A 21 -4.23 9.57 4.09
CA VAL A 21 -3.68 8.22 4.09
C VAL A 21 -4.28 7.41 2.94
N PHE A 22 -3.45 6.69 2.22
CA PHE A 22 -3.83 5.66 1.25
C PHE A 22 -3.49 4.29 1.85
N LEU A 23 -4.45 3.39 1.93
CA LEU A 23 -4.28 2.06 2.51
C LEU A 23 -4.42 0.99 1.42
N SER A 24 -3.30 0.43 0.96
CA SER A 24 -3.25 -0.68 -0.01
C SER A 24 -3.14 -2.01 0.72
N PHE A 25 -3.94 -2.99 0.32
CA PHE A 25 -3.98 -4.32 0.92
C PHE A 25 -4.59 -5.32 -0.03
N ARG A 26 -4.39 -6.61 0.26
CA ARG A 26 -5.14 -7.69 -0.39
C ARG A 26 -6.47 -7.89 0.34
N GLY A 27 -7.57 -7.62 -0.35
CA GLY A 27 -8.92 -7.70 0.22
C GLY A 27 -9.29 -9.10 0.70
N GLU A 28 -8.85 -10.13 -0.04
CA GLU A 28 -9.08 -11.54 0.32
C GLU A 28 -8.50 -11.89 1.68
N ASP A 29 -7.30 -11.39 1.96
CA ASP A 29 -6.53 -11.76 3.13
C ASP A 29 -6.96 -10.95 4.37
N THR A 30 -7.16 -9.64 4.20
CA THR A 30 -7.18 -8.72 5.35
C THR A 30 -8.40 -7.80 5.45
N ARG A 31 -9.33 -7.81 4.49
CA ARG A 31 -10.44 -6.84 4.48
C ARG A 31 -11.26 -6.89 5.75
N LYS A 32 -11.70 -8.06 6.20
CA LYS A 32 -12.67 -8.16 7.31
C LYS A 32 -12.02 -8.27 8.69
N ASN A 33 -10.70 -8.10 8.79
CA ASN A 33 -9.94 -8.31 10.01
C ASN A 33 -8.98 -7.14 10.28
N PHE A 34 -7.67 -7.36 10.25
CA PHE A 34 -6.61 -6.40 10.48
C PHE A 34 -6.81 -5.06 9.75
N THR A 35 -7.06 -5.08 8.44
CA THR A 35 -7.19 -3.83 7.67
C THR A 35 -8.46 -3.07 8.03
N ASP A 36 -9.54 -3.74 8.44
CA ASP A 36 -10.75 -3.08 8.93
C ASP A 36 -10.47 -2.31 10.22
N HIS A 37 -9.82 -2.97 11.18
CA HIS A 37 -9.44 -2.37 12.44
C HIS A 37 -8.42 -1.23 12.26
N LEU A 38 -7.43 -1.40 11.38
CA LEU A 38 -6.47 -0.35 11.05
C LEU A 38 -7.16 0.86 10.42
N SER A 39 -8.05 0.64 9.45
CA SER A 39 -8.81 1.72 8.81
C SER A 39 -9.67 2.46 9.84
N LYS A 40 -10.34 1.74 10.75
CA LYS A 40 -11.13 2.35 11.82
C LYS A 40 -10.26 3.17 12.77
N ALA A 41 -9.12 2.63 13.21
CA ALA A 41 -8.21 3.33 14.11
C ALA A 41 -7.64 4.62 13.49
N LEU A 42 -7.32 4.61 12.19
CA LEU A 42 -6.87 5.81 11.47
C LEU A 42 -7.96 6.88 11.42
N VAL A 43 -9.21 6.49 11.15
CA VAL A 43 -10.36 7.41 11.14
C VAL A 43 -10.64 7.96 12.53
N ASP A 44 -10.64 7.10 13.57
CA ASP A 44 -10.84 7.51 14.96
C ASP A 44 -9.71 8.44 15.45
N ALA A 45 -8.51 8.34 14.87
CA ALA A 45 -7.40 9.26 15.08
C ALA A 45 -7.46 10.56 14.25
N GLY A 46 -8.50 10.74 13.43
CA GLY A 46 -8.74 11.95 12.62
C GLY A 46 -8.13 11.95 11.22
N PHE A 47 -7.60 10.82 10.75
CA PHE A 47 -7.05 10.72 9.39
C PHE A 47 -8.14 10.38 8.36
N HIS A 48 -8.26 11.22 7.33
CA HIS A 48 -9.04 10.89 6.14
C HIS A 48 -8.31 9.81 5.34
N THR A 49 -8.82 8.58 5.41
CA THR A 49 -8.15 7.40 4.85
C THR A 49 -8.90 6.90 3.62
N PHE A 50 -8.19 6.76 2.50
CA PHE A 50 -8.66 6.02 1.35
C PHE A 50 -8.32 4.55 1.54
N ARG A 51 -9.34 3.69 1.60
CA ARG A 51 -9.19 2.25 1.76
C ARG A 51 -9.27 1.56 0.41
N ASP A 52 -8.16 1.00 -0.05
CA ASP A 52 -8.10 0.35 -1.35
C ASP A 52 -8.54 -1.10 -1.35
N ASP A 53 -9.81 -1.29 -1.66
CA ASP A 53 -10.41 -2.61 -1.70
C ASP A 53 -10.29 -3.25 -3.09
N ASP A 54 -9.21 -3.99 -3.33
CA ASP A 54 -8.89 -4.55 -4.65
C ASP A 54 -9.94 -5.54 -5.21
N GLU A 55 -10.78 -6.19 -4.39
CA GLU A 55 -11.81 -7.11 -4.93
C GLU A 55 -13.13 -6.43 -5.32
N ILE A 56 -13.42 -5.21 -4.84
CA ILE A 56 -14.67 -4.50 -5.15
C ILE A 56 -14.53 -3.65 -6.43
N ARG A 57 -13.31 -3.53 -6.97
CA ARG A 57 -13.00 -2.56 -8.02
C ARG A 57 -13.22 -3.11 -9.41
N ARG A 58 -14.31 -2.66 -10.06
CA ARG A 58 -14.58 -2.88 -11.48
C ARG A 58 -15.04 -1.58 -12.17
N GLY A 59 -14.19 -0.95 -13.00
CA GLY A 59 -14.58 0.15 -13.90
C GLY A 59 -13.59 1.33 -14.02
N LYS A 60 -13.68 2.10 -15.13
CA LYS A 60 -12.77 3.24 -15.45
C LYS A 60 -12.83 4.38 -14.42
N ASN A 61 -14.01 4.71 -13.90
CA ASN A 61 -14.17 5.79 -12.92
C ASN A 61 -13.48 5.46 -11.59
N ILE A 62 -13.44 4.18 -11.23
CA ILE A 62 -12.80 3.69 -10.01
C ILE A 62 -11.28 3.81 -10.13
N GLN A 63 -10.72 3.50 -11.30
CA GLN A 63 -9.30 3.68 -11.57
C GLN A 63 -8.87 5.16 -11.49
N LEU A 64 -9.68 6.09 -12.02
CA LEU A 64 -9.37 7.52 -11.92
C LEU A 64 -9.37 8.03 -10.47
N GLU A 65 -10.35 7.62 -9.65
CA GLU A 65 -10.38 7.99 -8.23
C GLU A 65 -9.22 7.35 -7.45
N LEU A 66 -8.85 6.11 -7.77
CA LEU A 66 -7.64 5.46 -7.24
C LEU A 66 -6.41 6.33 -7.48
N GLN A 67 -6.16 6.69 -8.74
CA GLN A 67 -4.96 7.45 -9.10
C GLN A 67 -4.94 8.79 -8.38
N LYS A 68 -6.08 9.49 -8.29
CA LYS A 68 -6.19 10.73 -7.50
C LYS A 68 -5.89 10.50 -6.02
N ALA A 69 -6.42 9.43 -5.43
CA ALA A 69 -6.16 9.11 -4.02
C ALA A 69 -4.68 8.82 -3.79
N ILE A 70 -4.04 8.02 -4.66
CA ILE A 70 -2.60 7.77 -4.66
C ILE A 70 -1.81 9.03 -4.92
N GLN A 71 -2.31 10.03 -5.63
CA GLN A 71 -1.59 11.29 -5.92
C GLN A 71 -1.82 12.40 -4.88
N GLN A 72 -2.85 12.30 -4.04
CA GLN A 72 -3.16 13.29 -3.01
C GLN A 72 -2.68 12.86 -1.62
N SER A 73 -2.69 11.57 -1.29
CA SER A 73 -2.39 11.07 0.07
C SER A 73 -0.96 11.31 0.54
N LYS A 74 -0.71 11.95 1.66
CA LYS A 74 0.67 12.18 2.12
C LYS A 74 1.37 10.92 2.62
N ILE A 75 0.57 9.94 3.03
CA ILE A 75 1.03 8.67 3.58
C ILE A 75 0.39 7.55 2.76
N ALA A 76 1.19 6.57 2.37
CA ALA A 76 0.73 5.29 1.83
C ALA A 76 1.13 4.17 2.80
N ILE A 77 0.15 3.47 3.35
CA ILE A 77 0.34 2.26 4.16
C ILE A 77 0.05 1.07 3.25
N ILE A 78 1.00 0.13 3.18
CA ILE A 78 0.88 -1.06 2.35
C ILE A 78 0.91 -2.28 3.25
N VAL A 79 -0.20 -3.02 3.30
CA VAL A 79 -0.33 -4.25 4.08
C VAL A 79 0.02 -5.43 3.18
N PHE A 80 1.25 -5.93 3.32
CA PHE A 80 1.70 -7.14 2.67
C PHE A 80 1.21 -8.36 3.45
N SER A 81 0.39 -9.16 2.78
CA SER A 81 -0.14 -10.44 3.26
C SER A 81 0.26 -11.55 2.28
N LYS A 82 0.00 -12.81 2.67
CA LYS A 82 0.46 -14.00 1.94
C LYS A 82 0.11 -13.98 0.45
N ASN A 83 -1.07 -13.52 0.08
CA ASN A 83 -1.54 -13.50 -1.31
C ASN A 83 -1.46 -12.11 -1.94
N HIS A 84 -0.74 -11.16 -1.35
CA HIS A 84 -0.68 -9.79 -1.87
C HIS A 84 -0.15 -9.74 -3.31
N ALA A 85 0.92 -10.48 -3.61
CA ALA A 85 1.49 -10.53 -4.96
C ALA A 85 0.64 -11.31 -5.98
N SER A 86 -0.38 -12.07 -5.59
CA SER A 86 -1.26 -12.73 -6.56
C SER A 86 -2.20 -11.73 -7.26
N SER A 87 -2.49 -10.60 -6.62
CA SER A 87 -3.30 -9.54 -7.19
C SER A 87 -2.47 -8.62 -8.08
N ARG A 88 -2.68 -8.71 -9.40
CA ARG A 88 -2.12 -7.75 -10.37
C ARG A 88 -2.37 -6.30 -9.94
N TRP A 89 -3.57 -6.04 -9.41
CA TRP A 89 -4.01 -4.72 -9.02
C TRP A 89 -3.19 -4.17 -7.84
N CYS A 90 -2.96 -4.98 -6.79
CA CYS A 90 -2.06 -4.60 -5.69
C CYS A 90 -0.64 -4.29 -6.19
N LEU A 91 -0.12 -5.06 -7.15
CA LEU A 91 1.22 -4.84 -7.70
C LEU A 91 1.31 -3.56 -8.55
N ASP A 92 0.28 -3.25 -9.35
CA ASP A 92 0.21 -2.01 -10.11
C ASP A 92 0.11 -0.78 -9.18
N GLU A 93 -0.71 -0.88 -8.13
CA GLU A 93 -0.81 0.16 -7.09
C GLU A 93 0.53 0.41 -6.41
N LEU A 94 1.25 -0.65 -6.07
CA LEU A 94 2.56 -0.55 -5.45
C LEU A 94 3.54 0.21 -6.34
N VAL A 95 3.58 -0.06 -7.65
CA VAL A 95 4.44 0.67 -8.59
C VAL A 95 4.08 2.16 -8.58
N MET A 96 2.79 2.49 -8.67
CA MET A 96 2.32 3.88 -8.63
C MET A 96 2.69 4.60 -7.33
N ILE A 97 2.54 3.93 -6.17
CA ILE A 97 2.92 4.50 -4.87
C ILE A 97 4.42 4.76 -4.82
N MET A 98 5.24 3.82 -5.29
CA MET A 98 6.70 3.95 -5.24
C MET A 98 7.20 5.01 -6.24
N GLU A 99 6.57 5.17 -7.39
CA GLU A 99 6.82 6.30 -8.30
C GLU A 99 6.51 7.63 -7.62
N ARG A 100 5.38 7.74 -6.93
CA ARG A 100 5.06 8.96 -6.20
C ARG A 100 6.03 9.24 -5.07
N LYS A 101 6.47 8.21 -4.33
CA LYS A 101 7.51 8.34 -3.30
C LYS A 101 8.80 8.93 -3.85
N ARG A 102 9.20 8.55 -5.08
CA ARG A 102 10.42 9.07 -5.72
C ARG A 102 10.26 10.52 -6.20
N ASN A 103 9.06 10.88 -6.67
CA ASN A 103 8.83 12.16 -7.34
C ASN A 103 8.18 13.24 -6.44
N ALA A 104 7.74 12.89 -5.23
CA ALA A 104 7.03 13.77 -4.32
C ALA A 104 7.23 13.38 -2.84
N ASP A 105 6.81 14.26 -1.92
CA ASP A 105 6.83 14.04 -0.46
C ASP A 105 5.75 13.05 0.02
N CYS A 106 5.76 11.83 -0.50
CA CYS A 106 4.91 10.73 -0.05
C CYS A 106 5.68 9.81 0.91
N ILE A 107 5.18 9.68 2.13
CA ILE A 107 5.69 8.72 3.12
C ILE A 107 5.09 7.36 2.81
N VAL A 108 5.93 6.34 2.67
CA VAL A 108 5.48 4.96 2.45
C VAL A 108 5.85 4.13 3.67
N PHE A 109 4.86 3.42 4.22
CA PHE A 109 5.00 2.62 5.42
C PHE A 109 4.51 1.17 5.17
N PRO A 110 5.43 0.22 4.94
CA PRO A 110 5.07 -1.17 4.76
C PRO A 110 4.72 -1.85 6.09
N VAL A 111 3.66 -2.65 6.08
CA VAL A 111 3.23 -3.53 7.17
C VAL A 111 3.30 -4.96 6.66
N PHE A 112 4.09 -5.81 7.29
CA PHE A 112 4.27 -7.22 6.92
C PHE A 112 3.39 -8.09 7.82
N TYR A 113 2.20 -8.42 7.33
CA TYR A 113 1.16 -9.14 8.07
C TYR A 113 1.25 -10.65 7.82
N HIS A 114 1.78 -11.39 8.80
CA HIS A 114 2.10 -12.82 8.72
C HIS A 114 2.93 -13.21 7.47
N VAL A 115 3.84 -12.33 7.04
CA VAL A 115 4.77 -12.56 5.92
C VAL A 115 6.15 -12.06 6.35
N ASP A 116 7.20 -12.82 6.02
CA ASP A 116 8.57 -12.36 6.25
C ASP A 116 8.93 -11.22 5.28
N PRO A 117 9.45 -10.07 5.77
CA PRO A 117 9.89 -8.99 4.88
C PRO A 117 10.88 -9.43 3.79
N SER A 118 11.70 -10.46 4.06
CA SER A 118 12.63 -11.05 3.08
C SER A 118 11.91 -11.81 1.97
N GLU A 119 10.73 -12.41 2.22
CA GLU A 119 9.91 -13.02 1.17
C GLU A 119 9.37 -11.96 0.21
N VAL A 120 8.92 -10.82 0.74
CA VAL A 120 8.50 -9.67 -0.09
C VAL A 120 9.69 -9.14 -0.89
N ARG A 121 10.84 -8.93 -0.22
CA ARG A 121 12.05 -8.33 -0.80
C ARG A 121 12.69 -9.16 -1.90
N ASN A 122 12.74 -10.47 -1.71
CA ASN A 122 13.40 -11.41 -2.62
C ASN A 122 12.41 -12.17 -3.50
N GLN A 123 11.11 -11.89 -3.35
CA GLN A 123 10.01 -12.57 -4.03
C GLN A 123 10.11 -14.10 -3.91
N THR A 124 10.29 -14.60 -2.68
CA THR A 124 10.32 -16.03 -2.34
C THR A 124 8.97 -16.48 -1.76
N GLY A 125 8.84 -17.77 -1.39
CA GLY A 125 7.61 -18.26 -0.75
C GLY A 125 6.37 -18.09 -1.62
N SER A 126 5.30 -17.53 -1.06
CA SER A 126 4.06 -17.29 -1.83
C SER A 126 4.23 -16.25 -2.93
N PHE A 127 5.17 -15.30 -2.77
CA PHE A 127 5.46 -14.29 -3.78
C PHE A 127 6.11 -14.94 -5.01
N ALA A 128 7.01 -15.91 -4.83
CA ALA A 128 7.59 -16.66 -5.94
C ALA A 128 6.51 -17.37 -6.78
N ALA A 129 5.58 -18.05 -6.12
CA ALA A 129 4.48 -18.74 -6.79
C ALA A 129 3.59 -17.77 -7.58
N ALA A 130 3.29 -16.59 -7.02
CA ALA A 130 2.54 -15.56 -7.72
C ALA A 130 3.29 -15.05 -8.98
N PHE A 131 4.60 -14.84 -8.89
CA PHE A 131 5.39 -14.37 -10.03
C PHE A 131 5.50 -15.40 -11.15
N VAL A 132 5.54 -16.70 -10.85
CA VAL A 132 5.50 -17.75 -11.88
C VAL A 132 4.22 -17.63 -12.72
N GLU A 133 3.08 -17.37 -12.08
CA GLU A 133 1.82 -17.19 -12.80
C GLU A 133 1.81 -15.87 -13.58
N HIS A 134 2.26 -14.77 -12.99
CA HIS A 134 2.35 -13.49 -13.69
C HIS A 134 3.24 -13.53 -14.92
N GLU A 135 4.42 -14.15 -14.83
CA GLU A 135 5.33 -14.30 -15.97
C GLU A 135 4.70 -15.11 -17.11
N LYS A 136 3.84 -16.09 -16.81
CA LYS A 136 3.09 -16.84 -17.83
C LYS A 136 2.01 -15.99 -18.49
N HIS A 137 1.30 -15.17 -17.72
CA HIS A 137 0.18 -14.35 -18.21
C HIS A 137 0.65 -13.07 -18.92
N PHE A 138 1.79 -12.51 -18.51
CA PHE A 138 2.34 -11.23 -18.99
C PHE A 138 3.65 -11.42 -19.76
N LYS A 139 3.80 -12.52 -20.51
CA LYS A 139 5.01 -12.83 -21.30
C LYS A 139 5.42 -11.72 -22.27
N GLU A 140 4.44 -10.99 -22.81
CA GLU A 140 4.65 -9.88 -23.75
C GLU A 140 4.82 -8.52 -23.03
N GLU A 141 4.56 -8.46 -21.72
CA GLU A 141 4.63 -7.26 -20.87
C GLU A 141 5.66 -7.44 -19.75
N MET A 142 6.79 -8.11 -20.01
CA MET A 142 7.80 -8.44 -18.98
C MET A 142 8.39 -7.20 -18.29
N GLU A 143 8.40 -6.04 -18.94
CA GLU A 143 8.78 -4.77 -18.31
C GLU A 143 7.89 -4.43 -17.12
N ARG A 144 6.58 -4.71 -17.19
CA ARG A 144 5.63 -4.52 -16.10
C ARG A 144 5.94 -5.44 -14.92
N VAL A 145 6.17 -6.73 -15.21
CA VAL A 145 6.54 -7.73 -14.21
C VAL A 145 7.83 -7.32 -13.50
N ASN A 146 8.83 -6.85 -14.25
CA ASN A 146 10.07 -6.31 -13.70
C ASN A 146 9.82 -5.06 -12.84
N GLY A 147 8.92 -4.17 -13.26
CA GLY A 147 8.48 -3.03 -12.46
C GLY A 147 7.92 -3.44 -11.09
N TRP A 148 7.09 -4.48 -11.05
CA TRP A 148 6.58 -5.04 -9.80
C TRP A 148 7.70 -5.59 -8.90
N ARG A 149 8.66 -6.33 -9.46
CA ARG A 149 9.81 -6.86 -8.72
C ARG A 149 10.65 -5.74 -8.09
N ILE A 150 10.93 -4.70 -8.87
CA ILE A 150 11.68 -3.53 -8.40
C ILE A 150 10.94 -2.85 -7.25
N ALA A 151 9.64 -2.61 -7.41
CA ALA A 151 8.83 -1.92 -6.40
C ALA A 151 8.74 -2.72 -5.09
N LEU A 152 8.54 -4.05 -5.16
CA LEU A 152 8.55 -4.94 -3.99
C LEU A 152 9.90 -4.96 -3.28
N LYS A 153 11.00 -5.02 -4.04
CA LYS A 153 12.34 -4.96 -3.46
C LYS A 153 12.60 -3.64 -2.77
N GLU A 154 12.23 -2.52 -3.40
CA GLU A 154 12.45 -1.18 -2.84
C GLU A 154 11.61 -0.94 -1.58
N VAL A 155 10.31 -1.23 -1.62
CA VAL A 155 9.41 -1.02 -0.49
C VAL A 155 9.79 -1.89 0.71
N ALA A 156 10.25 -3.13 0.49
CA ALA A 156 10.66 -4.04 1.55
C ALA A 156 12.00 -3.67 2.21
N ASN A 157 12.71 -2.65 1.70
CA ASN A 157 13.88 -2.05 2.32
C ASN A 157 13.55 -0.80 3.15
N LEU A 158 12.30 -0.33 3.14
CA LEU A 158 11.87 0.79 3.96
C LEU A 158 11.63 0.32 5.41
N ALA A 159 11.76 1.26 6.35
CA ALA A 159 11.33 1.03 7.73
C ALA A 159 9.81 0.78 7.76
N GLY A 160 9.40 -0.30 8.40
CA GLY A 160 8.02 -0.75 8.46
C GLY A 160 7.73 -1.54 9.73
N MET A 161 6.58 -2.19 9.76
CA MET A 161 6.12 -2.98 10.90
C MET A 161 6.06 -4.46 10.53
N ASP A 162 6.78 -5.30 11.26
CA ASP A 162 6.72 -6.75 11.14
C ASP A 162 5.71 -7.28 12.17
N LEU A 163 4.63 -7.89 11.68
CA LEU A 163 3.52 -8.42 12.47
C LEU A 163 3.39 -9.94 12.28
N ARG A 164 4.51 -10.65 12.11
CA ARG A 164 4.52 -12.11 12.20
C ARG A 164 4.19 -12.55 13.63
N ASP A 165 3.51 -13.68 13.77
CA ASP A 165 3.28 -14.31 15.07
C ASP A 165 4.65 -14.69 15.68
N GLY A 166 4.85 -14.32 16.95
CA GLY A 166 6.08 -14.61 17.70
C GLY A 166 6.16 -16.05 18.22
#